data_AF-A0A9E0SGY5-F1
#
_entry.id   AF-A0A9E0SGY5-F1
#
_cell.length_a   1.000
_cell.length_b   1.000
_cell.length_c   1.000
_cell.angle_alpha   90.00
_cell.angle_beta   90.00
_cell.angle_gamma   90.00
#
_symmetry.space_group_name_H-M   'P 1'
#
loop_
_entity.id
_entity.type
_entity.pdbx_description
1 polymer ?
#
loop_
_entity_poly.entity_id
_entity_poly.type
_entity_poly.pdbx_seq_one_letter_code
_entity_poly.pdbx_strand_id
1 'polypeptide(L)' 'TKNKRTMPEKMAIMKFDPKARKHVEYKETKIK' A
#
# COMPACT_ATOMS: atom_id res chain seq x y z
N THR A 1 -1.73 9.12 -8.58
CA THR A 1 -0.78 10.16 -8.12
C THR A 1 -1.19 10.61 -6.75
N LYS A 2 -0.48 10.18 -5.70
CA LYS A 2 -0.77 10.62 -4.32
C LYS A 2 0.05 11.87 -4.02
N ASN A 3 -0.60 12.96 -3.66
CA ASN A 3 0.06 14.18 -3.24
C ASN A 3 0.50 14.02 -1.77
N LYS A 4 1.82 13.86 -1.55
CA LYS A 4 2.41 13.65 -0.22
C LYS A 4 2.19 14.83 0.74
N ARG A 5 1.83 16.02 0.25
CA ARG A 5 1.62 17.23 1.07
C ARG A 5 0.24 17.26 1.73
N THR A 6 -0.80 16.80 1.05
CA THR A 6 -2.18 16.82 1.56
C THR A 6 -2.62 15.48 2.17
N MET A 7 -1.97 14.38 1.81
CA MET A 7 -2.20 13.06 2.40
C MET A 7 -0.92 12.50 3.03
N PRO A 8 -0.62 12.88 4.29
CA PRO A 8 0.59 12.44 5.00
C PRO A 8 0.54 10.97 5.44
N GLU A 9 -0.66 10.41 5.61
CA GLU A 9 -0.84 9.04 6.08
C GLU A 9 -0.55 8.02 4.97
N LYS A 10 0.00 6.86 5.32
CA LYS A 10 0.26 5.77 4.37
C LYS A 10 -1.05 5.08 4.01
N MET A 11 -1.30 4.88 2.71
CA MET A 11 -2.49 4.12 2.31
C MET A 11 -2.27 2.65 2.68
N ALA A 12 -3.24 2.07 3.38
CA ALA A 12 -3.36 0.63 3.56
C ALA A 12 -4.47 0.14 2.64
N ILE A 13 -4.11 -0.74 1.70
CA ILE A 13 -5.07 -1.35 0.78
C ILE A 13 -4.93 -2.86 0.91
N MET A 14 -6.04 -3.56 1.11
CA MET A 14 -6.02 -5.02 1.02
C MET A 14 -5.86 -5.42 -0.45
N LYS A 15 -4.73 -6.06 -0.76
CA LYS A 15 -4.44 -6.56 -2.10
C LYS A 15 -4.27 -8.06 -2.06
N PHE A 16 -4.68 -8.73 -3.13
CA PHE A 16 -4.41 -10.15 -3.29
C PHE A 16 -2.92 -10.36 -3.54
N ASP A 17 -2.28 -11.15 -2.67
CA ASP A 17 -0.91 -11.60 -2.89
C ASP A 17 -0.95 -12.96 -3.62
N PRO A 18 -0.46 -13.05 -4.88
CA PRO A 18 -0.49 -14.30 -5.63
C PRO A 18 0.43 -15.38 -5.05
N LYS A 19 1.44 -15.00 -4.26
CA LYS A 19 2.35 -15.93 -3.59
C LYS A 19 1.70 -16.52 -2.34
N ALA A 20 1.03 -15.69 -1.54
CA ALA A 20 0.36 -16.12 -0.31
C ALA A 20 -1.09 -16.60 -0.55
N ARG A 21 -1.64 -16.38 -1.75
CA ARG A 21 -3.02 -16.69 -2.18
C ARG A 21 -4.09 -16.18 -1.23
N LYS A 22 -3.86 -15.02 -0.62
CA LYS A 22 -4.80 -14.38 0.30
C LYS A 22 -4.73 -12.86 0.16
N HIS A 23 -5.77 -12.19 0.64
CA HIS A 23 -5.76 -10.73 0.74
C HIS A 23 -4.86 -10.34 1.92
N VAL A 24 -3.82 -9.57 1.61
CA VAL A 24 -2.84 -9.06 2.57
C VAL A 24 -2.91 -7.54 2.57
N GLU A 25 -2.69 -6.93 3.73
CA GLU A 25 -2.52 -5.49 3.83
C GLU A 25 -1.26 -5.05 3.09
N TYR A 26 -1.42 -4.33 1.99
CA TYR A 26 -0.32 -3.68 1.31
C TYR A 26 -0.19 -2.26 1.86
N LYS A 27 0.90 -2.01 2.60
CA LYS A 27 1.27 -0.66 3.09
C LYS A 27 2.29 -0.06 2.12
N GLU A 28 2.07 1.18 1.70
CA GLU A 28 3.01 1.91 0.85
C GLU A 28 4.39 2.01 1.55
N THR A 29 5.41 1.39 0.96
CA THR A 29 6.82 1.56 1.37
C THR A 29 7.48 2.62 0.49
N LYS A 30 8.59 3.21 0.98
CA LYS A 30 9.41 4.09 0.15
C LYS A 30 10.07 3.23 -0.93
N ILE A 31 9.82 3.56 -2.20
CA ILE A 31 10.61 3.06 -3.31
C ILE A 31 12.00 3.72 -3.19
N LYS A 32 13.07 2.92 -3.23
CA LYS A 32 14.45 3.40 -3.16
C LYS A 32 14.89 3.96 -4.51
#